data_AF-A0AAV0HN02-F1
#
_entry.id   AF-A0AAV0HN02-F1
#
_cell.length_a   1.000
_cell.length_b   1.000
_cell.length_c   1.000
_cell.angle_alpha   90.00
_cell.angle_beta   90.00
_cell.angle_gamma   90.00
#
_symmetry.space_group_name_H-M   'P 1'
#
loop_
_entity.id
_entity.type
_entity.pdbx_description
1 polymer ?
#
loop_
_entity_poly.entity_id
_entity_poly.type
_entity_poly.pdbx_seq_one_letter_code
_entity_poly.pdbx_strand_id
1 'polypeptide(L)'
;MLGDAYYGNWNTNAAAAALLQEQRIPPIVPPLDQQQDTISIDDDEILRPESDSDESPGAPLHCGGRIEAFARSGFSPLAEDTVHHSTIKKCFLDGLGQARAAGVRVTAVHRNSLSVPNAKARFFSFRVHEKAVAERRGGHSNARYAWYGGSRDEIRQILNFGFSRCSGGGGLTHGVGLHLSAISFPTDCLESATADQDGTKHLLLCRVLLGKVEAVPAGSSQSAPSSVEYDAGVDDLTKPRRYVVWSSFMNSHIFPAFVVSFKDTANVHAVSSSMRPRSPWMSFPSLMSVLSGMLDPRIMSMVSKSFADFQVRGSLMEIRS
;
A
#
# COMPACT_ATOMS: atom_id res chain seq x y z
N MET A 1 27.76 -41.36 -3.91
CA MET A 1 26.53 -40.83 -4.55
C MET A 1 25.65 -40.25 -3.47
N LEU A 2 25.11 -39.07 -3.76
CA LEU A 2 24.16 -38.24 -2.99
C LEU A 2 24.63 -37.64 -1.66
N GLY A 3 24.66 -36.30 -1.64
CA GLY A 3 24.08 -35.59 -0.51
C GLY A 3 24.75 -34.32 -0.01
N ASP A 4 25.30 -33.44 -0.85
CA ASP A 4 25.67 -32.07 -0.41
C ASP A 4 25.38 -31.05 -1.52
N ALA A 5 24.17 -30.52 -1.53
CA ALA A 5 23.77 -29.41 -2.41
C ALA A 5 22.63 -28.59 -1.79
N TYR A 6 22.79 -28.10 -0.56
CA TYR A 6 21.89 -27.09 0.02
C TYR A 6 22.65 -26.11 0.94
N TYR A 7 23.69 -25.47 0.41
CA TYR A 7 24.24 -24.23 0.95
C TYR A 7 24.19 -23.16 -0.13
N GLY A 8 23.14 -22.36 -0.12
CA GLY A 8 22.99 -21.29 -1.10
C GLY A 8 21.69 -20.51 -0.94
N ASN A 9 21.51 -19.80 0.17
CA ASN A 9 20.64 -18.61 0.18
C ASN A 9 20.85 -17.73 1.43
N TRP A 10 22.02 -17.12 1.52
CA TRP A 10 22.26 -15.96 2.39
C TRP A 10 22.58 -14.78 1.46
N ASN A 11 21.58 -14.01 0.99
CA ASN A 11 21.84 -12.63 0.53
C ASN A 11 20.65 -11.71 0.22
N THR A 12 19.39 -12.10 0.44
CA THR A 12 18.26 -11.15 0.33
C THR A 12 18.19 -10.21 1.54
N ASN A 13 18.55 -10.70 2.73
CA ASN A 13 18.61 -9.89 3.95
C ASN A 13 19.74 -8.86 3.94
N ALA A 14 20.89 -9.17 3.34
CA ALA A 14 22.01 -8.22 3.24
C ALA A 14 21.74 -7.11 2.22
N ALA A 15 21.06 -7.43 1.11
CA ALA A 15 20.65 -6.45 0.12
C ALA A 15 19.54 -5.52 0.66
N ALA A 16 18.57 -6.07 1.39
CA ALA A 16 17.62 -5.26 2.15
C ALA A 16 18.30 -4.42 3.24
N ALA A 17 19.35 -4.96 3.89
CA ALA A 17 20.17 -4.22 4.85
C ALA A 17 20.99 -3.08 4.20
N ALA A 18 21.43 -3.24 2.95
CA ALA A 18 22.08 -2.18 2.19
C ALA A 18 21.12 -1.03 1.84
N LEU A 19 19.82 -1.30 1.63
CA LEU A 19 18.79 -0.26 1.54
C LEU A 19 18.62 0.53 2.86
N LEU A 20 19.02 -0.04 4.02
CA LEU A 20 18.87 0.59 5.34
C LEU A 20 19.90 1.70 5.62
N GLN A 21 20.98 1.81 4.84
CA GLN A 21 22.16 2.59 5.26
C GLN A 21 22.18 4.07 4.81
N GLU A 22 21.34 4.51 3.87
CA GLU A 22 21.41 5.88 3.31
C GLU A 22 20.08 6.66 3.30
N GLN A 23 19.40 6.72 4.44
CA GLN A 23 18.53 7.87 4.74
C GLN A 23 18.96 8.55 6.04
N ARG A 24 20.26 8.87 6.12
CA ARG A 24 20.77 9.77 7.16
C ARG A 24 20.27 11.18 6.86
N ILE A 25 19.49 11.73 7.77
CA ILE A 25 19.13 13.15 7.83
C ILE A 25 19.75 13.70 9.11
N PRO A 26 20.28 14.93 9.11
CA PRO A 26 20.86 15.56 10.29
C PRO A 26 19.87 15.59 11.48
N PRO A 27 20.40 15.65 12.72
CA PRO A 27 19.56 15.71 13.91
C PRO A 27 18.59 16.89 13.82
N ILE A 28 17.33 16.61 14.16
CA ILE A 28 16.32 17.65 14.38
C ILE A 28 16.81 18.43 15.61
N VAL A 29 17.31 19.64 15.40
CA VAL A 29 17.55 20.60 16.49
C VAL A 29 16.16 21.03 16.98
N PRO A 30 15.77 20.75 18.23
CA PRO A 30 14.53 21.30 18.76
C PRO A 30 14.61 22.83 18.72
N PRO A 31 13.51 23.55 18.45
CA PRO A 31 13.51 25.00 18.62
C PRO A 31 13.94 25.31 20.05
N LEU A 32 14.96 26.16 20.21
CA LEU A 32 15.30 26.71 21.52
C LEU A 32 14.05 27.36 22.11
N ASP A 33 13.81 27.09 23.39
CA ASP A 33 12.83 27.78 24.21
C ASP A 33 12.95 29.30 24.02
N GLN A 34 11.96 29.88 23.34
CA GLN A 34 11.66 31.30 23.47
C GLN A 34 10.26 31.40 24.07
N GLN A 35 10.29 31.62 25.37
CA GLN A 35 9.36 32.37 26.20
C GLN A 35 7.90 32.48 25.74
N GLN A 36 7.02 31.99 26.62
CA GLN A 36 5.60 32.34 26.68
C GLN A 36 5.39 33.84 26.51
N ASP A 37 4.62 34.21 25.49
CA ASP A 37 3.80 35.43 25.51
C ASP A 37 2.36 35.03 25.18
N THR A 38 1.51 35.14 26.19
CA THR A 38 0.05 35.12 26.10
C THR A 38 -0.43 36.22 25.17
N ILE A 39 -1.08 35.87 24.07
CA ILE A 39 -1.78 36.83 23.21
C ILE A 39 -3.28 36.62 23.38
N SER A 40 -3.93 37.68 23.87
CA SER A 40 -5.37 37.84 24.03
C SER A 40 -6.10 37.73 22.68
N ILE A 41 -7.26 37.10 22.72
CA ILE A 41 -8.22 37.05 21.62
C ILE A 41 -8.90 38.43 21.57
N ASP A 42 -8.79 39.11 20.43
CA ASP A 42 -9.73 40.16 20.04
C ASP A 42 -10.38 39.76 18.71
N ASP A 43 -11.71 39.79 18.74
CA ASP A 43 -12.62 39.64 17.61
C ASP A 43 -12.53 40.86 16.69
N ASP A 44 -12.46 40.61 15.38
CA ASP A 44 -13.23 41.27 14.31
C ASP A 44 -12.48 41.21 12.96
N GLU A 45 -13.18 40.65 11.98
CA GLU A 45 -13.52 41.28 10.69
C GLU A 45 -13.47 40.25 9.54
N ILE A 46 -14.68 39.85 9.13
CA ILE A 46 -14.92 38.99 7.97
C ILE A 46 -14.69 39.82 6.71
N LEU A 47 -13.52 39.63 6.08
CA LEU A 47 -13.30 40.06 4.69
C LEU A 47 -13.46 38.88 3.75
N ARG A 48 -14.56 38.89 2.99
CA ARG A 48 -14.76 38.08 1.80
C ARG A 48 -13.81 38.56 0.70
N PRO A 49 -13.21 37.67 -0.11
CA PRO A 49 -12.78 38.02 -1.45
C PRO A 49 -13.73 37.42 -2.49
N GLU A 50 -14.12 38.29 -3.41
CA GLU A 50 -14.92 38.03 -4.59
C GLU A 50 -14.18 37.13 -5.60
N SER A 51 -15.01 36.49 -6.41
CA SER A 51 -14.67 35.82 -7.66
C SER A 51 -13.88 36.73 -8.59
N ASP A 52 -12.82 36.21 -9.20
CA ASP A 52 -12.55 36.50 -10.60
C ASP A 52 -11.97 35.29 -11.34
N SER A 53 -12.53 35.09 -12.52
CA SER A 53 -12.23 34.03 -13.47
C SER A 53 -11.17 34.53 -14.43
N ASP A 54 -10.19 33.70 -14.78
CA ASP A 54 -9.53 33.81 -16.08
C ASP A 54 -9.11 32.43 -16.56
N GLU A 55 -9.77 31.97 -17.61
CA GLU A 55 -9.34 30.85 -18.44
C GLU A 55 -8.19 31.30 -19.35
N SER A 56 -7.21 30.42 -19.55
CA SER A 56 -6.53 30.37 -20.84
C SER A 56 -6.21 28.94 -21.25
N PRO A 57 -6.40 28.59 -22.54
CA PRO A 57 -6.55 27.22 -22.98
C PRO A 57 -5.29 26.66 -23.64
N GLY A 58 -5.04 25.37 -23.46
CA GLY A 58 -4.30 24.56 -24.42
C GLY A 58 -2.85 24.22 -24.03
N ALA A 59 -2.69 23.05 -23.43
CA ALA A 59 -1.53 22.20 -23.70
C ALA A 59 -2.05 20.82 -24.12
N PRO A 60 -1.53 20.20 -25.19
CA PRO A 60 -2.07 18.94 -25.70
C PRO A 60 -1.88 17.82 -24.68
N LEU A 61 -2.99 17.25 -24.22
CA LEU A 61 -2.99 15.96 -23.54
C LEU A 61 -2.67 14.88 -24.57
N HIS A 62 -1.40 14.54 -24.79
CA HIS A 62 -1.02 13.20 -25.22
C HIS A 62 0.46 12.87 -25.00
N CYS A 63 0.69 11.69 -24.40
CA CYS A 63 1.95 10.93 -24.22
C CYS A 63 2.72 11.03 -22.87
N GLY A 64 2.02 11.12 -21.73
CA GLY A 64 2.65 11.13 -20.38
C GLY A 64 2.40 9.88 -19.51
N GLY A 65 1.98 8.74 -20.06
CA GLY A 65 1.28 7.69 -19.29
C GLY A 65 2.08 6.95 -18.20
N ARG A 66 3.42 6.99 -18.18
CA ARG A 66 4.23 6.09 -17.32
C ARG A 66 5.05 6.78 -16.23
N ILE A 67 5.46 8.02 -16.44
CA ILE A 67 6.38 8.75 -15.54
C ILE A 67 5.60 9.57 -14.49
N GLU A 68 4.34 9.94 -14.78
CA GLU A 68 3.57 10.87 -13.94
C GLU A 68 2.60 10.21 -12.96
N ALA A 69 2.41 8.88 -13.03
CA ALA A 69 1.33 8.20 -12.31
C ALA A 69 1.35 8.48 -10.79
N PHE A 70 2.54 8.66 -10.21
CA PHE A 70 2.74 8.96 -8.79
C PHE A 70 3.44 10.30 -8.53
N ALA A 71 3.82 11.05 -9.57
CA ALA A 71 4.53 12.33 -9.44
C ALA A 71 3.74 13.35 -8.62
N ARG A 72 2.43 13.45 -8.87
CA ARG A 72 1.50 14.31 -8.11
C ARG A 72 1.40 13.93 -6.62
N SER A 73 1.78 12.71 -6.25
CA SER A 73 1.81 12.22 -4.87
C SER A 73 3.20 12.38 -4.22
N GLY A 74 4.14 13.06 -4.87
CA GLY A 74 5.49 13.30 -4.36
C GLY A 74 6.43 12.12 -4.53
N PHE A 75 6.24 11.31 -5.58
CA PHE A 75 7.12 10.20 -5.92
C PHE A 75 7.81 10.45 -7.26
N SER A 76 9.13 10.28 -7.30
CA SER A 76 9.92 10.41 -8.52
C SER A 76 10.45 9.04 -8.97
N PRO A 77 10.55 8.79 -10.29
CA PRO A 77 11.15 7.56 -10.79
C PRO A 77 12.64 7.50 -10.41
N LEU A 78 13.11 6.31 -10.05
CA LEU A 78 14.53 6.02 -9.89
C LEU A 78 15.12 5.62 -11.24
N ALA A 79 16.31 6.14 -11.55
CA ALA A 79 17.06 5.67 -12.71
C ALA A 79 17.47 4.21 -12.53
N GLU A 80 17.46 3.44 -13.62
CA GLU A 80 17.59 1.98 -13.58
C GLU A 80 18.96 1.50 -13.07
N ASP A 81 19.98 2.33 -13.26
CA ASP A 81 21.38 2.15 -12.87
C ASP A 81 21.65 2.44 -11.39
N THR A 82 20.70 3.02 -10.67
CA THR A 82 20.86 3.31 -9.24
C THR A 82 20.93 2.02 -8.40
N VAL A 83 21.73 2.05 -7.34
CA VAL A 83 21.84 0.95 -6.37
C VAL A 83 20.48 0.63 -5.75
N HIS A 84 19.66 1.64 -5.46
CA HIS A 84 18.33 1.42 -4.90
C HIS A 84 17.39 0.72 -5.89
N HIS A 85 17.36 1.15 -7.16
CA HIS A 85 16.53 0.51 -8.17
C HIS A 85 16.91 -0.96 -8.36
N SER A 86 18.20 -1.23 -8.60
CA SER A 86 18.71 -2.59 -8.80
C SER A 86 18.47 -3.50 -7.60
N THR A 87 18.66 -2.97 -6.38
CA THR A 87 18.42 -3.73 -5.14
C THR A 87 16.94 -4.05 -4.92
N ILE A 88 16.04 -3.08 -5.07
CA ILE A 88 14.59 -3.30 -4.92
C ILE A 88 14.08 -4.28 -5.98
N LYS A 89 14.51 -4.09 -7.23
CA LYS A 89 14.18 -5.00 -8.35
C LYS A 89 14.64 -6.43 -8.05
N LYS A 90 15.88 -6.59 -7.58
CA LYS A 90 16.43 -7.91 -7.22
C LYS A 90 15.64 -8.54 -6.07
N CYS A 91 15.44 -7.82 -4.96
CA CYS A 91 14.66 -8.33 -3.81
C CYS A 91 13.25 -8.77 -4.21
N PHE A 92 12.59 -7.99 -5.07
CA PHE A 92 11.27 -8.34 -5.59
C PHE A 92 11.32 -9.63 -6.41
N LEU A 93 12.20 -9.72 -7.42
CA LEU A 93 12.31 -10.89 -8.30
C LEU A 93 12.76 -12.15 -7.54
N ASP A 94 13.72 -12.03 -6.63
CA ASP A 94 14.19 -13.15 -5.79
C ASP A 94 13.04 -13.67 -4.89
N GLY A 95 12.25 -12.77 -4.31
CA GLY A 95 11.10 -13.11 -3.49
C GLY A 95 9.93 -13.76 -4.25
N LEU A 96 9.86 -13.59 -5.58
CA LEU A 96 8.90 -14.30 -6.42
C LEU A 96 9.29 -15.77 -6.67
N GLY A 97 10.58 -16.09 -6.52
CA GLY A 97 11.17 -17.36 -6.94
C GLY A 97 11.35 -17.45 -8.47
N GLN A 98 12.35 -18.22 -8.90
CA GLN A 98 12.81 -18.27 -10.29
C GLN A 98 11.69 -18.52 -11.31
N ALA A 99 10.81 -19.50 -11.04
CA ALA A 99 9.74 -19.89 -11.96
C ALA A 99 8.75 -18.74 -12.24
N ARG A 100 8.37 -17.99 -11.20
CA ARG A 100 7.43 -16.87 -11.35
C ARG A 100 8.12 -15.61 -11.86
N ALA A 101 9.35 -15.35 -11.40
CA ALA A 101 10.13 -14.20 -11.81
C ALA A 101 10.38 -14.14 -13.33
N ALA A 102 10.49 -15.30 -13.99
CA ALA A 102 10.66 -15.38 -15.45
C ALA A 102 9.50 -14.73 -16.24
N GLY A 103 8.29 -14.72 -15.67
CA GLY A 103 7.11 -14.10 -16.25
C GLY A 103 6.89 -12.65 -15.82
N VAL A 104 7.81 -12.03 -15.06
CA VAL A 104 7.59 -10.71 -14.48
C VAL A 104 8.63 -9.72 -14.97
N ARG A 105 8.16 -8.58 -15.48
CA ARG A 105 9.00 -7.46 -15.88
C ARG A 105 8.69 -6.23 -15.03
N VAL A 106 9.64 -5.84 -14.18
CA VAL A 106 9.59 -4.55 -13.47
C VAL A 106 9.72 -3.43 -14.50
N THR A 107 8.75 -2.51 -14.50
CA THR A 107 8.66 -1.41 -15.47
C THR A 107 9.11 -0.07 -14.90
N ALA A 108 9.02 0.12 -13.59
CA ALA A 108 9.53 1.31 -12.90
C ALA A 108 9.62 1.05 -11.39
N VAL A 109 10.56 1.75 -10.73
CA VAL A 109 10.55 1.93 -9.28
C VAL A 109 10.52 3.42 -9.00
N HIS A 110 9.53 3.87 -8.23
CA HIS A 110 9.43 5.25 -7.78
C HIS A 110 9.80 5.37 -6.32
N ARG A 111 10.53 6.42 -5.95
CA ARG A 111 10.91 6.75 -4.58
C ARG A 111 10.06 7.90 -4.08
N ASN A 112 9.66 7.85 -2.82
CA ASN A 112 9.12 9.02 -2.13
C ASN A 112 10.19 10.11 -2.05
N SER A 113 10.04 11.17 -2.83
CA SER A 113 11.03 12.26 -2.92
C SER A 113 10.86 13.28 -1.80
N LEU A 114 9.87 13.11 -0.91
CA LEU A 114 9.53 14.05 0.16
C LEU A 114 9.32 15.47 -0.39
N SER A 115 8.86 15.61 -1.65
CA SER A 115 8.71 16.90 -2.32
C SER A 115 7.44 17.63 -1.90
N VAL A 116 6.39 16.89 -1.51
CA VAL A 116 5.10 17.44 -1.09
C VAL A 116 5.02 17.60 0.44
N PRO A 117 4.37 18.66 0.98
CA PRO A 117 4.30 18.92 2.43
C PRO A 117 3.78 17.73 3.25
N ASN A 118 2.70 17.09 2.80
CA ASN A 118 2.12 15.94 3.50
C ASN A 118 3.07 14.73 3.55
N ALA A 119 3.90 14.52 2.52
CA ALA A 119 4.90 13.46 2.53
C ALA A 119 6.02 13.75 3.55
N LYS A 120 6.47 15.00 3.65
CA LYS A 120 7.43 15.44 4.68
C LYS A 120 6.86 15.26 6.08
N ALA A 121 5.66 15.75 6.33
CA ALA A 121 5.01 15.66 7.64
C ALA A 121 4.86 14.20 8.10
N ARG A 122 4.37 13.32 7.23
CA ARG A 122 4.27 11.87 7.53
C ARG A 122 5.62 11.23 7.75
N PHE A 123 6.64 11.60 6.98
CA PHE A 123 7.99 11.10 7.19
C PHE A 123 8.55 11.51 8.57
N PHE A 124 8.44 12.78 8.94
CA PHE A 124 8.89 13.26 10.24
C PHE A 124 8.11 12.62 11.40
N SER A 125 6.79 12.53 11.29
CA SER A 125 5.96 11.80 12.25
C SER A 125 6.42 10.35 12.40
N PHE A 126 6.64 9.63 11.29
CA PHE A 126 7.17 8.27 11.31
C PHE A 126 8.55 8.17 11.97
N ARG A 127 9.43 9.16 11.81
CA ARG A 127 10.73 9.22 12.51
C ARG A 127 10.57 9.39 14.02
N VAL A 128 9.66 10.25 14.46
CA VAL A 128 9.33 10.41 15.88
C VAL A 128 8.82 9.10 16.46
N HIS A 129 7.91 8.41 15.77
CA HIS A 129 7.41 7.11 16.20
C HIS A 129 8.48 6.02 16.20
N GLU A 130 9.41 6.00 15.23
CA GLU A 130 10.53 5.05 15.26
C GLU A 130 11.36 5.22 16.52
N LYS A 131 11.70 6.46 16.89
CA LYS A 131 12.45 6.76 18.11
C LYS A 131 11.68 6.31 19.36
N ALA A 132 10.39 6.63 19.45
CA ALA A 132 9.55 6.25 20.58
C ALA A 132 9.41 4.71 20.72
N VAL A 133 9.28 3.98 19.61
CA VAL A 133 9.26 2.50 19.65
C VAL A 133 10.61 1.97 20.10
N ALA A 134 11.72 2.51 19.58
CA ALA A 134 13.06 2.09 19.99
C ALA A 134 13.29 2.33 21.50
N GLU A 135 12.91 3.49 22.04
CA GLU A 135 13.02 3.80 23.47
C GLU A 135 12.23 2.82 24.34
N ARG A 136 11.00 2.46 23.93
CA ARG A 136 10.17 1.49 24.67
C ARG A 136 10.67 0.04 24.58
N ARG A 137 11.47 -0.30 23.56
CA ARG A 137 11.85 -1.70 23.22
C ARG A 137 13.36 -1.96 23.31
N GLY A 138 14.06 -1.25 24.19
CA GLY A 138 15.47 -1.53 24.48
C GLY A 138 16.45 -1.00 23.42
N GLY A 139 16.11 0.10 22.75
CA GLY A 139 16.98 0.81 21.82
C GLY A 139 16.82 0.43 20.35
N HIS A 140 15.91 -0.49 20.00
CA HIS A 140 15.69 -0.89 18.62
C HIS A 140 14.20 -0.95 18.26
N SER A 141 13.82 -0.33 17.15
CA SER A 141 12.43 -0.25 16.69
C SER A 141 11.95 -1.47 15.88
N ASN A 142 12.86 -2.41 15.56
CA ASN A 142 12.61 -3.52 14.64
C ASN A 142 11.94 -3.03 13.34
N ALA A 143 12.50 -1.96 12.77
CA ALA A 143 12.01 -1.40 11.51
C ALA A 143 12.37 -2.32 10.34
N ARG A 144 11.38 -2.76 9.56
CA ARG A 144 11.56 -3.66 8.41
C ARG A 144 10.90 -3.11 7.16
N TYR A 145 11.37 -3.54 6.00
CA TYR A 145 10.63 -3.33 4.76
C TYR A 145 9.59 -4.43 4.55
N ALA A 146 8.43 -4.05 4.03
CA ALA A 146 7.32 -4.95 3.75
C ALA A 146 6.51 -4.49 2.53
N TRP A 147 5.93 -5.44 1.81
CA TRP A 147 5.11 -5.23 0.64
C TRP A 147 3.64 -5.05 1.00
N TYR A 148 3.01 -4.08 0.36
CA TYR A 148 1.57 -3.91 0.34
C TYR A 148 1.08 -3.95 -1.11
N GLY A 149 0.11 -4.81 -1.39
CA GLY A 149 -0.52 -4.94 -2.70
C GLY A 149 -1.88 -4.27 -2.70
N GLY A 150 -2.17 -3.51 -3.76
CA GLY A 150 -3.44 -2.83 -3.93
C GLY A 150 -3.60 -2.33 -5.37
N SER A 151 -4.77 -1.78 -5.68
CA SER A 151 -4.98 -1.13 -6.97
C SER A 151 -4.14 0.14 -7.10
N ARG A 152 -3.93 0.61 -8.34
CA ARG A 152 -3.25 1.90 -8.58
C ARG A 152 -3.90 3.06 -7.82
N ASP A 153 -5.23 3.12 -7.84
CA ASP A 153 -5.99 4.22 -7.23
C ASP A 153 -5.95 4.15 -5.71
N GLU A 154 -6.02 2.95 -5.14
CA GLU A 154 -5.84 2.73 -3.69
C GLU A 154 -4.44 3.15 -3.24
N ILE A 155 -3.38 2.75 -3.97
CA ILE A 155 -2.02 3.20 -3.66
C ILE A 155 -1.95 4.72 -3.73
N ARG A 156 -2.51 5.36 -4.76
CA ARG A 156 -2.53 6.84 -4.86
C ARG A 156 -3.26 7.50 -3.69
N GLN A 157 -4.38 6.93 -3.24
CA GLN A 157 -5.09 7.41 -2.06
C GLN A 157 -4.22 7.29 -0.80
N ILE A 158 -3.54 6.15 -0.60
CA ILE A 158 -2.60 5.95 0.52
C ILE A 158 -1.47 6.98 0.47
N LEU A 159 -0.90 7.24 -0.70
CA LEU A 159 0.19 8.20 -0.85
C LEU A 159 -0.27 9.64 -0.57
N ASN A 160 -1.52 10.00 -0.82
CA ASN A 160 -2.03 11.35 -0.60
C ASN A 160 -2.54 11.55 0.83
N PHE A 161 -3.31 10.60 1.34
CA PHE A 161 -4.13 10.74 2.55
C PHE A 161 -3.75 9.79 3.68
N GLY A 162 -2.81 8.87 3.45
CA GLY A 162 -2.47 7.81 4.40
C GLY A 162 -3.37 6.58 4.27
N PHE A 163 -3.07 5.56 5.07
CA PHE A 163 -3.88 4.35 5.15
C PHE A 163 -5.21 4.66 5.85
N SER A 164 -6.31 4.24 5.23
CA SER A 164 -7.68 4.48 5.74
C SER A 164 -8.52 3.21 5.83
N ARG A 165 -8.01 2.08 5.30
CA ARG A 165 -8.71 0.80 5.26
C ARG A 165 -7.87 -0.25 5.96
N CYS A 166 -8.51 -1.03 6.83
CA CYS A 166 -7.95 -2.27 7.33
C CYS A 166 -8.55 -3.45 6.57
N SER A 167 -7.78 -4.53 6.46
CA SER A 167 -8.35 -5.80 5.98
C SER A 167 -9.39 -6.24 7.00
N GLY A 168 -10.65 -6.32 6.57
CA GLY A 168 -11.76 -6.71 7.43
C GLY A 168 -11.61 -8.15 7.93
N GLY A 169 -12.19 -8.45 9.09
CA GLY A 169 -12.27 -9.81 9.63
C GLY A 169 -13.21 -10.66 8.77
N GLY A 170 -12.63 -11.38 7.80
CA GLY A 170 -13.32 -12.32 6.93
C GLY A 170 -12.31 -13.22 6.25
N GLY A 171 -12.22 -14.48 6.71
CA GLY A 171 -11.28 -15.49 6.22
C GLY A 171 -10.25 -15.94 7.27
N LEU A 172 -9.18 -16.63 6.82
CA LEU A 172 -8.04 -17.07 7.63
C LEU A 172 -7.07 -15.92 7.94
N THR A 173 -7.58 -14.73 8.27
CA THR A 173 -6.76 -13.53 8.52
C THR A 173 -6.14 -13.57 9.92
N HIS A 174 -5.01 -12.89 10.11
CA HIS A 174 -4.27 -12.88 11.38
C HIS A 174 -4.68 -11.65 12.22
N GLY A 175 -5.96 -11.53 12.57
CA GLY A 175 -6.49 -10.34 13.23
C GLY A 175 -7.09 -9.30 12.27
N VAL A 176 -7.49 -8.17 12.83
CA VAL A 176 -8.06 -7.00 12.16
C VAL A 176 -7.05 -5.86 12.19
N GLY A 177 -6.52 -5.53 11.02
CA GLY A 177 -5.50 -4.50 10.87
C GLY A 177 -5.04 -4.40 9.43
N LEU A 178 -4.00 -3.60 9.20
CA LEU A 178 -3.34 -3.54 7.90
C LEU A 178 -2.33 -4.70 7.80
N HIS A 179 -2.53 -5.56 6.81
CA HIS A 179 -1.65 -6.67 6.53
C HIS A 179 -0.59 -6.27 5.49
N LEU A 180 0.68 -6.58 5.78
CA LEU A 180 1.79 -6.43 4.85
C LEU A 180 2.55 -7.75 4.74
N SER A 181 3.04 -8.06 3.54
CA SER A 181 3.87 -9.23 3.30
C SER A 181 5.33 -8.90 3.58
N ALA A 182 6.06 -9.78 4.24
CA ALA A 182 7.49 -9.59 4.47
C ALA A 182 8.25 -9.46 3.14
N ILE A 183 9.39 -8.75 3.14
CA ILE A 183 10.12 -8.39 1.91
C ILE A 183 10.50 -9.61 1.05
N SER A 184 10.72 -10.77 1.66
CA SER A 184 11.06 -12.03 0.99
C SER A 184 9.85 -12.79 0.42
N PHE A 185 8.63 -12.35 0.69
CA PHE A 185 7.38 -13.01 0.27
C PHE A 185 6.43 -12.06 -0.49
N PRO A 186 6.88 -11.36 -1.55
CA PRO A 186 6.01 -10.50 -2.36
C PRO A 186 4.84 -11.26 -3.00
N THR A 187 4.96 -12.57 -3.21
CA THR A 187 3.88 -13.43 -3.73
C THR A 187 2.60 -13.32 -2.93
N ASP A 188 2.70 -13.09 -1.62
CA ASP A 188 1.59 -13.16 -0.67
C ASP A 188 0.66 -11.95 -0.78
N CYS A 189 1.08 -10.87 -1.45
CA CYS A 189 0.25 -9.70 -1.72
C CYS A 189 0.01 -9.44 -3.22
N LEU A 190 0.44 -10.33 -4.12
CA LEU A 190 0.29 -10.12 -5.57
C LEU A 190 -1.16 -10.17 -6.04
N GLU A 191 -2.00 -10.97 -5.37
CA GLU A 191 -3.42 -11.10 -5.72
C GLU A 191 -4.19 -9.80 -5.46
N SER A 192 -3.77 -9.03 -4.45
CA SER A 192 -4.33 -7.71 -4.14
C SER A 192 -3.88 -6.63 -5.13
N ALA A 193 -2.77 -6.84 -5.85
CA ALA A 193 -2.27 -5.91 -6.86
C ALA A 193 -3.01 -6.08 -8.19
N THR A 194 -4.11 -5.34 -8.36
CA THR A 194 -4.88 -5.35 -9.60
C THR A 194 -4.14 -4.59 -10.71
N ALA A 195 -4.25 -5.09 -11.94
CA ALA A 195 -3.66 -4.42 -13.09
C ALA A 195 -4.46 -3.15 -13.44
N ASP A 196 -3.76 -2.08 -13.79
CA ASP A 196 -4.38 -0.86 -14.30
C ASP A 196 -4.76 -1.00 -15.78
N GLN A 197 -5.25 0.10 -16.37
CA GLN A 197 -5.69 0.16 -17.77
C GLN A 197 -4.59 -0.25 -18.77
N ASP A 198 -3.31 -0.09 -18.41
CA ASP A 198 -2.17 -0.47 -19.24
C ASP A 198 -1.69 -1.91 -18.97
N GLY A 199 -2.40 -2.67 -18.15
CA GLY A 199 -2.00 -3.99 -17.67
C GLY A 199 -0.83 -3.95 -16.68
N THR A 200 -0.53 -2.79 -16.08
CA THR A 200 0.55 -2.61 -15.10
C THR A 200 0.02 -2.83 -13.70
N LYS A 201 0.71 -3.65 -12.91
CA LYS A 201 0.44 -3.82 -11.49
C LYS A 201 1.41 -2.99 -10.66
N HIS A 202 0.98 -2.63 -9.45
CA HIS A 202 1.77 -1.79 -8.55
C HIS A 202 1.80 -2.42 -7.15
N LEU A 203 2.99 -2.44 -6.55
CA LEU A 203 3.18 -2.75 -5.14
C LEU A 203 3.76 -1.53 -4.43
N LEU A 204 3.38 -1.35 -3.17
CA LEU A 204 3.97 -0.38 -2.28
C LEU A 204 4.99 -1.08 -1.38
N LEU A 205 6.23 -0.60 -1.37
CA LEU A 205 7.26 -1.03 -0.43
C LEU A 205 7.30 -0.04 0.74
N CYS A 206 6.86 -0.50 1.89
CA CYS A 206 6.74 0.30 3.10
C CYS A 206 7.88 0.00 4.07
N ARG A 207 8.34 1.02 4.81
CA ARG A 207 9.10 0.82 6.04
C ARG A 207 8.12 0.72 7.20
N VAL A 208 8.18 -0.37 7.96
CA VAL A 208 7.22 -0.74 9.00
C VAL A 208 7.93 -0.87 10.33
N LEU A 209 7.40 -0.22 11.38
CA LEU A 209 7.89 -0.36 12.75
C LEU A 209 7.18 -1.55 13.40
N LEU A 210 7.88 -2.66 13.59
CA LEU A 210 7.28 -3.87 14.18
C LEU A 210 7.45 -3.95 15.69
N GLY A 211 8.44 -3.24 16.26
CA GLY A 211 8.73 -3.29 17.70
C GLY A 211 8.85 -4.73 18.23
N LYS A 212 8.25 -4.98 19.40
CA LYS A 212 8.06 -6.34 19.93
C LYS A 212 6.81 -6.95 19.27
N VAL A 213 7.01 -8.07 18.60
CA VAL A 213 5.93 -8.75 17.86
C VAL A 213 5.28 -9.86 18.67
N GLU A 214 4.00 -10.11 18.40
CA GLU A 214 3.25 -11.27 18.89
C GLU A 214 2.81 -12.17 17.74
N ALA A 215 2.72 -13.48 18.01
CA ALA A 215 2.11 -14.41 17.07
C ALA A 215 0.59 -14.24 17.11
N VAL A 216 -0.02 -13.97 15.95
CA VAL A 216 -1.48 -13.88 15.83
C VAL A 216 -1.97 -15.10 15.07
N PRO A 217 -2.79 -15.97 15.66
CA PRO A 217 -3.32 -17.15 14.96
C PRO A 217 -4.17 -16.78 13.75
N ALA A 218 -4.18 -17.64 12.73
CA ALA A 218 -5.09 -17.51 11.60
C ALA A 218 -6.55 -17.64 12.07
N GLY A 219 -7.43 -16.76 11.59
CA GLY A 219 -8.82 -16.65 12.03
C GLY A 219 -9.02 -15.84 13.32
N SER A 220 -7.96 -15.24 13.89
CA SER A 220 -8.08 -14.36 15.05
C SER A 220 -8.91 -13.11 14.71
N SER A 221 -9.74 -12.69 15.65
CA SER A 221 -10.52 -11.43 15.59
C SER A 221 -9.83 -10.27 16.31
N GLN A 222 -8.60 -10.46 16.78
CA GLN A 222 -7.81 -9.45 17.50
C GLN A 222 -7.61 -8.20 16.65
N SER A 223 -7.94 -7.02 17.18
CA SER A 223 -7.89 -5.72 16.47
C SER A 223 -6.89 -4.71 17.06
N ALA A 224 -6.17 -5.11 18.09
CA ALA A 224 -5.18 -4.34 18.83
C ALA A 224 -4.14 -5.29 19.44
N PRO A 225 -3.00 -4.80 19.97
CA PRO A 225 -2.06 -5.66 20.67
C PRO A 225 -2.73 -6.44 21.81
N SER A 226 -2.34 -7.69 22.05
CA SER A 226 -2.90 -8.47 23.17
C SER A 226 -2.48 -7.91 24.53
N SER A 227 -1.40 -7.14 24.58
CA SER A 227 -0.95 -6.40 25.76
C SER A 227 -0.10 -5.19 25.36
N VAL A 228 0.16 -4.30 26.32
CA VAL A 228 1.04 -3.13 26.13
C VAL A 228 2.49 -3.51 25.80
N GLU A 229 2.86 -4.77 25.98
CA GLU A 229 4.19 -5.26 25.62
C GLU A 229 4.39 -5.39 24.11
N TYR A 230 3.32 -5.55 23.32
CA TYR A 230 3.43 -5.79 21.88
C TYR A 230 3.10 -4.54 21.07
N ASP A 231 3.69 -4.44 19.88
CA ASP A 231 3.47 -3.32 18.96
C ASP A 231 2.79 -3.77 17.65
N ALA A 232 3.11 -4.96 17.15
CA ALA A 232 2.59 -5.51 15.89
C ALA A 232 2.40 -7.04 15.96
N GLY A 233 1.55 -7.57 15.11
CA GLY A 233 1.32 -9.01 14.95
C GLY A 233 2.14 -9.62 13.82
N VAL A 234 2.47 -10.91 13.95
CA VAL A 234 3.04 -11.75 12.89
C VAL A 234 2.34 -13.10 12.81
N ASP A 235 2.42 -13.76 11.66
CA ASP A 235 1.89 -15.11 11.49
C ASP A 235 2.78 -16.20 12.12
N ASP A 236 4.10 -16.01 12.12
CA ASP A 236 5.07 -16.91 12.73
C ASP A 236 6.24 -16.11 13.34
N LEU A 237 6.67 -16.44 14.57
CA LEU A 237 7.73 -15.70 15.28
C LEU A 237 9.14 -15.98 14.73
N THR A 238 9.34 -17.16 14.13
CA THR A 238 10.65 -17.62 13.64
C THR A 238 10.88 -17.18 12.20
N LYS A 239 9.84 -17.30 11.36
CA LYS A 239 9.87 -17.00 9.94
C LYS A 239 8.60 -16.26 9.53
N PRO A 240 8.45 -15.00 9.94
CA PRO A 240 7.25 -14.23 9.64
C PRO A 240 7.14 -13.98 8.14
N ARG A 241 5.97 -14.28 7.58
CA ARG A 241 5.63 -13.96 6.19
C ARG A 241 4.65 -12.81 6.11
N ARG A 242 3.81 -12.63 7.13
CA ARG A 242 2.83 -11.55 7.22
C ARG A 242 3.02 -10.76 8.49
N TYR A 243 2.90 -9.45 8.35
CA TYR A 243 2.88 -8.49 9.43
C TYR A 243 1.48 -7.90 9.54
N VAL A 244 1.02 -7.70 10.76
CA VAL A 244 -0.25 -7.05 11.08
C VAL A 244 0.03 -5.81 11.90
N VAL A 245 -0.21 -4.66 11.28
CA VAL A 245 -0.14 -3.37 11.96
C VAL A 245 -1.57 -2.98 12.34
N TRP A 246 -1.79 -2.82 13.65
CA TRP A 246 -3.10 -2.48 14.18
C TRP A 246 -3.61 -1.15 13.63
N SER A 247 -4.93 -1.01 13.49
CA SER A 247 -5.58 0.17 12.89
C SER A 247 -5.14 1.47 13.54
N SER A 248 -4.96 1.47 14.86
CA SER A 248 -4.53 2.64 15.64
C SER A 248 -3.09 3.09 15.33
N PHE A 249 -2.29 2.23 14.68
CA PHE A 249 -0.87 2.47 14.41
C PHE A 249 -0.53 2.54 12.92
N MET A 250 -1.46 2.22 12.02
CA MET A 250 -1.16 2.10 10.58
C MET A 250 -0.54 3.37 9.95
N ASN A 251 -0.91 4.58 10.41
CA ASN A 251 -0.37 5.83 9.87
C ASN A 251 0.86 6.35 10.61
N SER A 252 1.16 5.82 11.81
CA SER A 252 2.34 6.19 12.60
C SER A 252 3.50 5.21 12.42
N HIS A 253 3.19 3.94 12.14
CA HIS A 253 4.14 2.83 12.11
C HIS A 253 4.43 2.33 10.69
N ILE A 254 3.85 2.94 9.66
CA ILE A 254 4.07 2.57 8.27
C ILE A 254 4.40 3.80 7.46
N PHE A 255 5.54 3.75 6.77
CA PHE A 255 5.95 4.79 5.84
C PHE A 255 6.05 4.24 4.41
N PRO A 256 5.20 4.74 3.47
CA PRO A 256 5.32 4.47 2.04
C PRO A 256 6.64 5.00 1.46
N ALA A 257 7.60 4.11 1.19
CA ALA A 257 8.94 4.50 0.77
C ALA A 257 9.14 4.41 -0.74
N PHE A 258 8.65 3.34 -1.37
CA PHE A 258 8.77 3.13 -2.81
C PHE A 258 7.50 2.54 -3.41
N VAL A 259 7.26 2.81 -4.70
CA VAL A 259 6.26 2.12 -5.52
C VAL A 259 6.98 1.31 -6.59
N VAL A 260 6.71 0.01 -6.66
CA VAL A 260 7.25 -0.89 -7.68
C VAL A 260 6.15 -1.20 -8.68
N SER A 261 6.34 -0.79 -9.92
CA SER A 261 5.46 -1.06 -11.04
C SER A 261 6.01 -2.21 -11.87
N PHE A 262 5.16 -3.16 -12.26
CA PHE A 262 5.57 -4.34 -13.01
C PHE A 262 4.44 -4.85 -13.92
N LYS A 263 4.82 -5.64 -14.93
CA LYS A 263 3.90 -6.37 -15.79
C LYS A 263 4.15 -7.86 -15.64
N ASP A 264 3.07 -8.63 -15.64
CA ASP A 264 3.10 -10.09 -15.58
C ASP A 264 2.77 -10.64 -16.97
N THR A 265 3.77 -11.22 -17.65
CA THR A 265 3.65 -11.79 -18.98
C THR A 265 2.88 -13.11 -18.98
N ALA A 266 2.73 -13.79 -17.83
CA ALA A 266 1.85 -14.95 -17.73
C ALA A 266 0.38 -14.59 -18.01
N ASN A 267 0.02 -13.32 -17.81
CA ASN A 267 -1.31 -12.78 -18.13
C ASN A 267 -1.47 -12.33 -19.58
N VAL A 268 -0.41 -12.28 -20.40
CA VAL A 268 -0.52 -11.84 -21.81
C VAL A 268 -1.23 -12.90 -22.67
N HIS A 269 -1.19 -14.18 -22.26
CA HIS A 269 -2.03 -15.23 -22.86
C HIS A 269 -3.45 -15.29 -22.27
N ALA A 270 -3.73 -14.59 -21.16
CA ALA A 270 -5.05 -14.57 -20.53
C ALA A 270 -5.96 -13.46 -21.07
N VAL A 271 -5.43 -12.53 -21.88
CA VAL A 271 -6.25 -11.45 -22.49
C VAL A 271 -7.16 -11.98 -23.62
N SER A 272 -6.98 -13.22 -24.08
CA SER A 272 -7.95 -13.91 -24.97
C SER A 272 -8.75 -15.02 -24.28
N SER A 273 -8.46 -15.33 -23.02
CA SER A 273 -9.24 -16.26 -22.21
C SER A 273 -9.68 -15.56 -20.93
N SER A 274 -10.66 -14.68 -21.10
CA SER A 274 -11.54 -14.25 -20.02
C SER A 274 -11.76 -15.41 -19.06
N MET A 275 -11.52 -15.15 -17.77
CA MET A 275 -11.88 -16.01 -16.66
C MET A 275 -13.33 -16.45 -16.84
N ARG A 276 -13.56 -17.58 -17.52
CA ARG A 276 -14.82 -18.29 -17.45
C ARG A 276 -14.84 -18.90 -16.05
N PRO A 277 -15.74 -18.46 -15.16
CA PRO A 277 -15.97 -19.18 -13.92
C PRO A 277 -16.29 -20.63 -14.29
N ARG A 278 -15.70 -21.59 -13.56
CA ARG A 278 -16.06 -23.01 -13.73
C ARG A 278 -17.46 -23.33 -13.20
N SER A 279 -18.12 -22.38 -12.53
CA SER A 279 -19.52 -22.47 -12.13
C SER A 279 -20.45 -22.25 -13.33
N PRO A 280 -21.64 -22.88 -13.36
CA PRO A 280 -22.67 -22.58 -14.35
C PRO A 280 -22.89 -21.07 -14.40
N TRP A 281 -22.76 -20.48 -15.58
CA TRP A 281 -22.96 -19.05 -15.76
C TRP A 281 -24.43 -18.73 -15.45
N MET A 282 -24.65 -17.93 -14.43
CA MET A 282 -25.97 -17.47 -14.03
C MET A 282 -26.19 -16.09 -14.63
N SER A 283 -27.31 -15.91 -15.35
CA SER A 283 -27.69 -14.57 -15.81
C SER A 283 -27.96 -13.67 -14.59
N PHE A 284 -27.65 -12.38 -14.69
CA PHE A 284 -27.95 -11.45 -13.61
C PHE A 284 -29.45 -11.46 -13.19
N PRO A 285 -30.43 -11.55 -14.11
CA PRO A 285 -31.84 -11.76 -13.73
C PRO A 285 -32.07 -13.03 -12.90
N SER A 286 -31.40 -14.13 -13.24
CA SER A 286 -31.46 -15.37 -12.48
C SER A 286 -30.85 -15.22 -11.09
N LEU A 287 -29.74 -14.48 -10.96
CA LEU A 287 -29.15 -14.15 -9.66
C LEU A 287 -30.10 -13.32 -8.81
N MET A 288 -30.68 -12.27 -9.38
CA MET A 288 -31.63 -11.40 -8.68
C MET A 288 -32.88 -12.16 -8.23
N SER A 289 -33.34 -13.11 -9.03
CA SER A 289 -34.44 -14.00 -8.66
C SER A 289 -34.09 -14.90 -7.48
N VAL A 290 -32.90 -15.53 -7.47
CA VAL A 290 -32.46 -16.36 -6.34
C VAL A 290 -32.30 -15.52 -5.08
N LEU A 291 -31.67 -14.35 -5.17
CA LEU A 291 -31.49 -13.44 -4.04
C LEU A 291 -32.84 -12.97 -3.48
N SER A 292 -33.84 -12.72 -4.33
CA SER A 292 -35.19 -12.32 -3.88
C SER A 292 -35.91 -13.38 -3.06
N GLY A 293 -35.56 -14.65 -3.23
CA GLY A 293 -36.09 -15.75 -2.42
C GLY A 293 -35.33 -15.99 -1.11
N MET A 294 -34.12 -15.42 -0.98
CA MET A 294 -33.24 -15.62 0.18
C MET A 294 -33.13 -14.40 1.10
N LEU A 295 -33.41 -13.21 0.59
CA LEU A 295 -33.23 -11.95 1.29
C LEU A 295 -34.56 -11.31 1.68
N ASP A 296 -34.56 -10.57 2.79
CA ASP A 296 -35.70 -9.73 3.17
C ASP A 296 -36.00 -8.68 2.08
N PRO A 297 -37.29 -8.38 1.81
CA PRO A 297 -37.68 -7.40 0.79
C PRO A 297 -37.02 -6.03 0.91
N ARG A 298 -36.68 -5.59 2.14
CA ARG A 298 -35.99 -4.31 2.36
C ARG A 298 -34.56 -4.35 1.84
N ILE A 299 -33.85 -5.46 2.07
CA ILE A 299 -32.48 -5.67 1.57
C ILE A 299 -32.52 -5.80 0.05
N MET A 300 -33.48 -6.54 -0.49
CA MET A 300 -33.63 -6.73 -1.93
C MET A 300 -33.90 -5.41 -2.66
N SER A 301 -34.66 -4.49 -2.04
CA SER A 301 -34.90 -3.14 -2.55
C SER A 301 -33.61 -2.31 -2.62
N MET A 302 -32.75 -2.37 -1.59
CA MET A 302 -31.46 -1.67 -1.61
C MET A 302 -30.52 -2.22 -2.69
N VAL A 303 -30.47 -3.54 -2.86
CA VAL A 303 -29.66 -4.19 -3.91
C VAL A 303 -30.13 -3.76 -5.30
N SER A 304 -31.45 -3.76 -5.52
CA SER A 304 -32.05 -3.36 -6.80
C SER A 304 -31.80 -1.89 -7.11
N LYS A 305 -31.90 -1.02 -6.10
CA LYS A 305 -31.61 0.42 -6.24
C LYS A 305 -30.14 0.67 -6.56
N SER A 306 -29.23 0.01 -5.85
CA SER A 306 -27.78 0.13 -6.09
C SER A 306 -27.41 -0.32 -7.51
N PHE A 307 -28.09 -1.35 -8.02
CA PHE A 307 -27.89 -1.83 -9.38
C PHE A 307 -28.44 -0.86 -10.43
N ALA A 308 -29.64 -0.31 -10.23
CA ALA A 308 -30.19 0.71 -11.13
C ALA A 308 -29.28 1.95 -11.20
N ASP A 309 -28.78 2.41 -10.05
CA ASP A 309 -27.83 3.53 -9.98
C ASP A 309 -26.51 3.22 -10.72
N PHE A 310 -26.04 1.97 -10.65
CA PHE A 310 -24.86 1.51 -11.40
C PHE A 310 -25.10 1.52 -12.91
N GLN A 311 -26.25 1.02 -13.39
CA GLN A 311 -26.58 1.01 -14.82
C GLN A 311 -26.68 2.42 -15.40
N VAL A 312 -27.32 3.35 -14.67
CA VAL A 312 -27.45 4.75 -15.09
C VAL A 312 -26.08 5.43 -15.18
N ARG A 313 -25.19 5.17 -14.22
CA ARG A 313 -23.81 5.68 -14.26
C ARG A 313 -22.98 5.09 -15.40
N GLY A 314 -23.19 3.82 -15.72
CA GLY A 314 -22.56 3.15 -16.86
C GLY A 314 -22.96 3.77 -18.19
N SER A 315 -24.27 4.00 -18.42
CA SER A 315 -24.76 4.60 -19.68
C SER A 315 -24.41 6.08 -19.84
N LEU A 316 -24.22 6.83 -18.74
CA LEU A 316 -23.75 8.22 -18.78
C LEU A 316 -22.27 8.35 -19.19
N MET A 317 -21.48 7.30 -19.03
CA MET A 317 -20.07 7.28 -19.47
C MET A 317 -19.92 6.94 -20.97
N GLU A 318 -20.88 6.23 -21.57
CA GLU A 318 -20.88 5.91 -23.01
C GLU A 318 -21.37 7.06 -23.91
N ILE A 319 -22.14 8.01 -23.37
CA ILE A 319 -22.69 9.16 -24.15
C ILE A 319 -21.73 10.37 -24.16
N ARG A 320 -20.61 10.32 -23.41
CA ARG A 320 -19.60 11.39 -23.31
C ARG A 320 -18.23 11.03 -23.90
N SER A 321 -18.14 9.97 -24.69
CA SER A 321 -16.98 9.67 -25.54
C SER A 321 -17.27 9.95 -27.00
#